data_AF-A0A927VNT4-F1
#
_entry.id   AF-A0A927VNT4-F1
#
_cell.length_a   1.000
_cell.length_b   1.000
_cell.length_c   1.000
_cell.angle_alpha   90.00
_cell.angle_beta   90.00
_cell.angle_gamma   90.00
#
_symmetry.space_group_name_H-M   'P 1'
#
loop_
_entity.id
_entity.type
_entity.pdbx_description
1 polymer ?
#
loop_
_entity_poly.entity_id
_entity_poly.type
_entity_poly.pdbx_seq_one_letter_code
_entity_poly.pdbx_strand_id
1 'polypeptide(L)'
;MFCIHCGKEHPEGTKFCDVCGAPLGNMIAPVQPAPAQPARVRKDFIGSPTWAKAVSVIGFALGLLTLAFVWVEELAPYTYGFAAVGLILCMIAMATKHRNVFSLAGMIMNICIVFIGSIQIASLVNGSIW
;
A
#
# COMPACT_ATOMS: atom_id res chain seq x y z
N MET A 1 -48.59 35.17 9.31
CA MET A 1 -47.33 35.63 8.66
C MET A 1 -47.35 35.30 7.17
N PHE A 2 -46.70 36.12 6.34
CA PHE A 2 -46.66 35.91 4.89
C PHE A 2 -45.34 35.27 4.44
N CYS A 3 -45.41 34.35 3.48
CA CYS A 3 -44.22 33.80 2.85
C CYS A 3 -43.57 34.82 1.90
N ILE A 4 -42.28 35.13 2.08
CA ILE A 4 -41.55 36.02 1.16
C ILE A 4 -41.32 35.40 -0.23
N HIS A 5 -41.43 34.07 -0.36
CA HIS A 5 -41.18 33.36 -1.62
C HIS A 5 -42.45 33.18 -2.47
N CYS A 6 -43.61 32.98 -1.85
CA CYS A 6 -44.86 32.71 -2.59
C CYS A 6 -46.02 33.66 -2.22
N GLY A 7 -45.85 34.56 -1.25
CA GLY A 7 -46.84 35.57 -0.86
C GLY A 7 -48.07 35.04 -0.11
N LYS A 8 -48.16 33.74 0.19
CA LYS A 8 -49.32 33.16 0.88
C LYS A 8 -49.27 33.46 2.38
N GLU A 9 -50.45 33.66 2.96
CA GLU A 9 -50.64 33.82 4.40
C GLU A 9 -50.66 32.48 5.11
N HIS A 10 -49.91 32.37 6.21
CA HIS A 10 -49.84 31.19 7.06
C HIS A 10 -50.08 31.55 8.54
N PRO A 11 -50.65 30.63 9.33
CA PRO A 11 -50.86 30.83 10.75
C PRO A 11 -49.53 30.97 11.51
N GLU A 12 -49.54 31.69 12.62
CA GLU A 12 -48.34 31.92 13.43
C GLU A 12 -47.87 30.60 14.08
N GLY A 13 -46.58 30.27 13.91
CA GLY A 13 -45.97 29.05 14.43
C GLY A 13 -45.64 27.97 13.38
N THR A 14 -45.97 28.15 12.10
CA THR A 14 -45.58 27.22 11.03
C THR A 14 -44.10 27.38 10.67
N LYS A 15 -43.31 26.30 10.75
CA LYS A 15 -41.87 26.38 10.49
C LYS A 15 -41.52 26.50 9.00
N PHE A 16 -42.41 26.00 8.13
CA PHE A 16 -42.22 25.93 6.68
C PHE A 16 -43.53 26.25 5.97
N CYS A 17 -43.42 26.76 4.75
CA CYS A 17 -44.55 27.00 3.86
C CYS A 17 -45.02 25.68 3.24
N ASP A 18 -46.30 25.35 3.43
CA ASP A 18 -46.97 24.17 2.85
C ASP A 18 -47.15 24.24 1.33
N VAL A 19 -46.88 25.39 0.69
CA VAL A 19 -46.99 25.56 -0.77
C VAL A 19 -45.63 25.47 -1.46
N CYS A 20 -44.64 26.21 -0.99
CA CYS A 20 -43.32 26.29 -1.65
C CYS A 20 -42.19 25.59 -0.89
N GLY A 21 -42.45 25.11 0.33
CA GLY A 21 -41.45 24.47 1.19
C GLY A 21 -40.46 25.43 1.86
N ALA A 22 -40.53 26.73 1.60
CA ALA A 22 -39.60 27.70 2.16
C ALA A 22 -39.81 27.88 3.68
N PRO A 23 -38.73 28.03 4.48
CA PRO A 23 -38.84 28.26 5.92
C PRO A 23 -39.52 29.60 6.20
N LEU A 24 -40.54 29.58 7.05
CA LEU A 24 -41.29 30.77 7.46
C LEU A 24 -40.83 31.18 8.85
N GLY A 25 -39.80 32.03 8.89
CA GLY A 25 -39.23 32.53 10.13
C GLY A 25 -37.75 32.84 9.96
N ASN A 26 -37.30 33.93 10.57
CA ASN A 26 -35.92 34.45 10.54
C ASN A 26 -34.87 33.53 11.22
N MET A 27 -35.11 32.22 11.31
CA MET A 27 -34.04 31.27 11.61
C MET A 27 -33.24 30.99 10.34
N ILE A 28 -32.58 32.03 9.85
CA ILE A 28 -31.29 31.87 9.20
C ILE A 28 -30.36 31.42 10.33
N ALA A 29 -30.45 30.15 10.73
CA ALA A 29 -29.32 29.51 11.36
C ALA A 29 -28.16 29.70 10.38
N PRO A 30 -27.02 30.26 10.81
CA PRO A 30 -25.88 30.39 9.91
C PRO A 30 -25.66 29.00 9.32
N VAL A 31 -25.70 28.89 7.99
CA VAL A 31 -25.18 27.72 7.31
C VAL A 31 -23.70 27.71 7.68
N GLN A 32 -23.37 27.03 8.77
CA GLN A 32 -21.99 26.68 9.03
C GLN A 32 -21.58 25.84 7.83
N PRO A 33 -20.61 26.26 7.02
CA PRO A 33 -20.06 25.40 5.99
C PRO A 33 -19.62 24.13 6.73
N ALA A 34 -20.29 23.01 6.43
CA ALA A 34 -19.92 21.73 7.00
C ALA A 34 -18.42 21.60 6.81
N PRO A 35 -17.62 21.42 7.89
CA PRO A 35 -16.18 21.35 7.76
C PRO A 35 -15.91 20.30 6.71
N ALA A 36 -15.26 20.72 5.61
CA ALA A 36 -14.92 19.85 4.51
C ALA A 36 -14.21 18.64 5.10
N GLN A 37 -14.95 17.53 5.26
CA GLN A 37 -14.35 16.31 5.75
C GLN A 37 -13.32 15.95 4.69
N PRO A 38 -12.02 15.93 5.03
CA PRO A 38 -11.02 15.57 4.06
C PRO A 38 -11.41 14.20 3.53
N ALA A 39 -11.54 14.12 2.21
CA ALA A 39 -11.87 12.89 1.49
C ALA A 39 -11.15 11.74 2.20
N ARG A 40 -11.94 10.81 2.75
CA ARG A 40 -11.44 9.68 3.53
C ARG A 40 -10.48 8.91 2.63
N VAL A 41 -9.19 9.23 2.72
CA VAL A 41 -8.12 8.55 2.01
C VAL A 41 -8.31 7.08 2.37
N ARG A 42 -8.69 6.28 1.36
CA ARG A 42 -8.74 4.83 1.49
C ARG A 42 -7.40 4.47 2.09
N LYS A 43 -7.39 3.92 3.30
CA LYS A 43 -6.16 3.34 3.84
C LYS A 43 -5.89 2.16 2.93
N ASP A 44 -5.08 2.40 1.91
CA ASP A 44 -4.70 1.42 0.93
C ASP A 44 -4.16 0.24 1.73
N PHE A 45 -4.68 -0.95 1.44
CA PHE A 45 -4.34 -2.20 2.14
C PHE A 45 -2.81 -2.43 2.22
N ILE A 46 -2.12 -1.75 1.31
CA ILE A 46 -0.69 -1.63 1.09
C ILE A 46 0.06 -0.92 2.27
N GLY A 47 -0.64 -0.24 3.17
CA GLY A 47 -0.01 0.49 4.30
C GLY A 47 -0.01 -0.26 5.63
N SER A 48 -0.57 -1.48 5.70
CA SER A 48 -0.74 -2.15 6.99
C SER A 48 0.58 -2.78 7.51
N PRO A 49 0.90 -2.65 8.80
CA PRO A 49 2.13 -3.21 9.38
C PRO A 49 2.14 -4.75 9.34
N THR A 50 0.98 -5.39 9.25
CA THR A 50 0.83 -6.84 9.04
C THR A 50 1.25 -7.26 7.64
N TRP A 51 0.90 -6.49 6.60
CA TRP A 51 1.30 -6.80 5.23
C TRP A 51 2.81 -6.65 5.00
N ALA A 52 3.41 -5.58 5.54
CA ALA A 52 4.86 -5.39 5.46
C ALA A 52 5.65 -6.55 6.10
N LYS A 53 5.16 -7.09 7.22
CA LYS A 53 5.74 -8.29 7.86
C LYS A 53 5.55 -9.53 6.99
N ALA A 54 4.36 -9.75 6.44
CA ALA A 54 4.09 -10.90 5.58
C ALA A 54 5.00 -10.91 4.35
N VAL A 55 5.13 -9.78 3.65
CA VAL A 55 6.01 -9.65 2.46
C VAL A 55 7.48 -9.89 2.83
N SER A 56 7.93 -9.38 3.97
CA SER A 56 9.31 -9.61 4.45
C SER A 56 9.58 -11.08 4.77
N VAL A 57 8.64 -11.78 5.40
CA VAL A 57 8.77 -13.21 5.74
C VAL A 57 8.76 -14.06 4.47
N ILE A 58 7.89 -13.74 3.51
CA ILE A 58 7.84 -14.44 2.21
C ILE A 58 9.15 -14.26 1.45
N GLY A 59 9.69 -13.04 1.38
CA GLY A 59 10.97 -12.76 0.73
C GLY A 59 12.14 -13.51 1.39
N PHE A 60 12.16 -13.60 2.72
CA PHE A 60 13.18 -14.36 3.45
C PHE A 60 13.05 -15.87 3.22
N ALA A 61 11.83 -16.41 3.26
CA ALA A 61 11.57 -17.82 3.00
C ALA A 61 11.95 -18.22 1.57
N LEU A 62 11.62 -17.37 0.57
CA LEU A 62 12.05 -17.56 -0.80
C LEU A 62 13.58 -17.55 -0.91
N GLY A 63 14.26 -16.59 -0.29
CA GLY A 63 15.72 -16.54 -0.26
C GLY A 63 16.36 -17.79 0.36
N LEU A 64 15.78 -18.32 1.45
CA LEU A 64 16.25 -19.56 2.10
C LEU A 64 16.05 -20.76 1.20
N LEU A 65 14.91 -20.81 0.52
CA LEU A 65 14.61 -21.83 -0.47
C LEU A 65 15.64 -21.79 -1.60
N THR A 66 15.94 -20.61 -2.16
CA THR A 66 16.99 -20.48 -3.20
C THR A 66 18.35 -20.97 -2.72
N LEU A 67 18.71 -20.67 -1.46
CA LEU A 67 19.97 -21.11 -0.86
C LEU A 67 20.02 -22.64 -0.70
N ALA A 68 18.89 -23.27 -0.35
CA ALA A 68 18.80 -24.73 -0.30
C ALA A 68 18.95 -25.38 -1.69
N PHE A 69 18.43 -24.72 -2.74
CA PHE A 69 18.51 -25.20 -4.12
C PHE A 69 19.77 -24.80 -4.88
N VAL A 70 20.65 -23.97 -4.29
CA VAL A 70 21.91 -23.52 -4.94
C VAL A 70 22.87 -24.68 -5.23
N TRP A 71 22.71 -25.79 -4.51
CA TRP A 71 23.51 -27.01 -4.65
C TRP A 71 23.02 -27.93 -5.77
N VAL A 72 21.91 -27.61 -6.42
CA VAL A 72 21.36 -28.38 -7.54
C VAL A 72 21.80 -27.70 -8.84
N GLU A 73 22.84 -28.22 -9.50
CA GLU A 73 23.42 -27.63 -10.71
C GLU A 73 22.41 -27.45 -11.85
N GLU A 74 21.41 -28.33 -11.94
CA GLU A 74 20.32 -28.27 -12.92
C GLU A 74 19.43 -27.02 -12.79
N LEU A 75 19.45 -26.32 -11.63
CA LEU A 75 18.62 -25.15 -11.36
C LEU A 75 19.37 -23.82 -11.38
N ALA A 76 20.64 -23.79 -11.80
CA ALA A 76 21.45 -22.58 -11.89
C ALA A 76 20.78 -21.36 -12.57
N PRO A 77 20.01 -21.47 -13.67
CA PRO A 77 19.34 -20.31 -14.26
C PRO A 77 18.12 -19.85 -13.44
N TYR A 78 17.48 -20.75 -12.70
CA TYR A 78 16.30 -20.44 -11.90
C TYR A 78 16.65 -19.73 -10.58
N THR A 79 17.83 -20.01 -10.01
CA THR A 79 18.29 -19.37 -8.76
C THR A 79 18.40 -17.85 -8.89
N TYR A 80 18.87 -17.33 -10.03
CA TYR A 80 18.90 -15.89 -10.30
C TYR A 80 17.51 -15.27 -10.38
N GLY A 81 16.56 -15.94 -11.02
CA GLY A 81 15.18 -15.47 -11.12
C GLY A 81 14.54 -15.33 -9.74
N PHE A 82 14.68 -16.34 -8.89
CA PHE A 82 14.15 -16.32 -7.53
C PHE A 82 14.86 -15.29 -6.63
N ALA A 83 16.18 -15.15 -6.74
CA ALA A 83 16.93 -14.14 -5.98
C ALA A 83 16.53 -12.70 -6.39
N ALA A 84 16.29 -12.45 -7.68
CA ALA A 84 15.82 -11.15 -8.17
C ALA A 84 14.42 -10.81 -7.62
N VAL A 85 13.48 -11.78 -7.65
CA VAL A 85 12.14 -11.60 -7.06
C VAL A 85 12.25 -11.35 -5.55
N GLY A 86 13.10 -12.10 -4.85
CA GLY A 86 13.38 -11.91 -3.42
C GLY A 86 13.90 -10.50 -3.09
N LEU A 87 14.82 -9.97 -3.89
CA LEU A 87 15.33 -8.60 -3.76
C LEU A 87 14.26 -7.55 -3.99
N ILE A 88 13.44 -7.70 -5.03
CA ILE A 88 12.36 -6.77 -5.35
C ILE A 88 11.36 -6.71 -4.19
N LEU A 89 10.97 -7.85 -3.64
CA LEU A 89 10.08 -7.91 -2.47
C LEU A 89 10.71 -7.23 -1.23
N CYS A 90 12.01 -7.43 -0.99
CA CYS A 90 12.72 -6.75 0.09
C CYS A 90 12.82 -5.23 -0.12
N MET A 91 13.05 -4.77 -1.35
CA MET A 91 13.07 -3.33 -1.67
C MET A 91 11.70 -2.68 -1.45
N ILE A 92 10.62 -3.34 -1.88
CA ILE A 92 9.25 -2.87 -1.64
C ILE A 92 8.97 -2.79 -0.12
N ALA A 93 9.44 -3.76 0.65
CA ALA A 93 9.32 -3.73 2.11
C ALA A 93 10.09 -2.56 2.74
N MET A 94 11.30 -2.22 2.25
CA MET A 94 12.10 -1.08 2.71
C MET A 94 11.49 0.27 2.34
N ALA A 95 10.73 0.36 1.24
CA ALA A 95 10.01 1.57 0.86
C ALA A 95 8.89 1.91 1.87
N THR A 96 8.49 0.95 2.72
CA THR A 96 7.58 1.24 3.83
C THR A 96 8.34 1.89 4.99
N LYS A 97 7.74 2.92 5.60
CA LYS A 97 8.33 3.74 6.69
C LYS A 97 8.78 2.93 7.93
N HIS A 98 8.44 1.64 8.01
CA HIS A 98 8.75 0.76 9.13
C HIS A 98 9.95 -0.13 8.81
N ARG A 99 11.18 0.35 9.12
CA ARG A 99 12.41 -0.44 8.96
C ARG A 99 12.36 -1.68 9.85
N ASN A 100 12.15 -2.85 9.24
CA ASN A 100 12.13 -4.14 9.91
C ASN A 100 13.50 -4.84 9.74
N VAL A 101 14.07 -5.33 10.84
CA VAL A 101 15.37 -6.05 10.86
C VAL A 101 15.37 -7.26 9.91
N PHE A 102 14.22 -7.94 9.79
CA PHE A 102 14.05 -9.07 8.87
C PHE A 102 14.23 -8.69 7.38
N SER A 103 13.80 -7.50 6.97
CA SER A 103 13.94 -7.04 5.59
C SER A 103 15.41 -6.72 5.26
N LEU A 104 16.15 -6.16 6.22
CA LEU A 104 17.58 -5.94 6.09
C LEU A 104 18.35 -7.27 5.98
N ALA A 105 18.05 -8.23 6.84
CA ALA A 105 18.66 -9.56 6.81
C ALA A 105 18.39 -10.29 5.47
N GLY A 106 17.14 -10.25 4.99
CA GLY A 106 16.76 -10.84 3.70
C GLY A 106 17.43 -10.16 2.50
N MET A 107 17.66 -8.85 2.57
CA MET A 107 18.39 -8.12 1.52
C MET A 107 19.86 -8.53 1.47
N ILE A 108 20.53 -8.56 2.62
CA ILE A 108 21.95 -8.98 2.71
C ILE A 108 22.10 -10.41 2.18
N MET A 109 21.23 -11.32 2.61
CA MET A 109 21.30 -12.71 2.20
C MET A 109 21.09 -12.89 0.69
N ASN A 110 20.12 -12.21 0.09
CA ASN A 110 19.90 -12.27 -1.37
C ASN A 110 21.07 -11.67 -2.16
N ILE A 111 21.67 -10.58 -1.68
CA ILE A 111 22.88 -10.01 -2.31
C ILE A 111 24.02 -11.03 -2.28
N CYS A 112 24.24 -11.71 -1.16
CA CYS A 112 25.25 -12.76 -1.04
C CYS A 112 24.98 -13.91 -2.01
N ILE A 113 23.73 -14.36 -2.16
CA ILE A 113 23.36 -15.42 -3.11
C ILE A 113 23.70 -15.02 -4.54
N VAL A 114 23.31 -13.81 -4.97
CA VAL A 114 23.62 -13.30 -6.32
C VAL A 114 25.13 -13.24 -6.55
N PHE A 115 25.88 -12.78 -5.54
CA PHE A 115 27.33 -12.69 -5.64
C PHE A 115 28.00 -14.07 -5.75
N ILE A 116 27.64 -15.02 -4.88
CA ILE A 116 28.16 -16.40 -4.91
C ILE A 116 27.83 -17.06 -6.24
N GLY A 117 26.58 -16.96 -6.69
CA GLY A 117 26.18 -17.49 -8.00
C GLY A 117 27.02 -16.89 -9.13
N SER A 118 27.24 -15.57 -9.11
CA SER A 118 27.99 -14.89 -10.18
C SER A 118 29.44 -15.36 -10.29
N ILE A 119 30.08 -15.68 -9.16
CA ILE A 119 31.42 -16.28 -9.13
C ILE A 119 31.41 -17.69 -9.74
N GLN A 120 30.37 -18.47 -9.46
CA GLN A 120 30.22 -19.84 -9.98
C GLN A 120 30.04 -19.85 -11.50
N ILE A 121 29.19 -18.96 -12.04
CA ILE A 121 29.05 -18.77 -13.48
C ILE A 121 30.36 -18.29 -14.12
N ALA A 122 31.03 -17.31 -13.53
CA ALA A 122 32.30 -16.82 -14.05
C ALA A 122 33.37 -17.91 -14.10
N SER A 123 33.36 -18.82 -13.12
CA SER A 123 34.27 -19.98 -13.07
C SER A 123 33.95 -21.00 -14.16
N LEU A 124 32.67 -21.26 -14.45
CA LEU A 124 32.25 -22.13 -15.56
C LEU A 124 32.64 -21.54 -16.92
N VAL A 125 32.42 -20.24 -17.12
CA VAL A 125 32.80 -19.56 -18.36
C VAL A 125 34.32 -19.60 -18.54
N ASN A 126 35.10 -19.25 -17.51
CA ASN A 126 36.57 -19.27 -17.60
C ASN A 126 37.15 -20.69 -17.72
N GLY A 127 36.51 -21.70 -17.12
CA GLY A 127 36.91 -23.10 -17.24
C GLY A 127 36.63 -23.70 -18.61
N SER A 128 35.63 -23.20 -19.34
CA SER A 128 35.27 -23.68 -20.68
C SER A 128 36.16 -23.13 -21.83
N ILE A 129 37.11 -22.25 -21.51
CA ILE A 129 38.00 -21.58 -22.48
C ILE A 129 39.33 -22.34 -22.68
N TRP A 130 39.57 -23.42 -21.93
CA TRP A 130 40.76 -24.30 -22.06
C TRP A 130 40.37 -25.67 -22.59
#